data_AF-A0AA37KMH8-F1
#
_entry.id   AF-A0AA37KMH8-F1
#
_cell.length_a   1.000
_cell.length_b   1.000
_cell.length_c   1.000
_cell.angle_alpha   90.00
_cell.angle_beta   90.00
_cell.angle_gamma   90.00
#
_symmetry.space_group_name_H-M   'P 1'
#
loop_
_entity.id
_entity.type
_entity.pdbx_description
1 polymer ?
#
loop_
_entity_poly.entity_id
_entity_poly.type
_entity_poly.pdbx_seq_one_letter_code
_entity_poly.pdbx_strand_id
1 'polypeptide(L)' 'MDNLIYVCVESTQRKDFIKLLRGNGYEDVSMSYSRSDNMLLVDNKRKHFIRLHDFTGSCSDISAEDFTDLFL' A
#
# COMPACT_ATOMS: atom_id res chain seq x y z
N MET A 1 -13.34 10.31 0.37
CA MET A 1 -12.07 9.56 0.38
C MET A 1 -12.35 8.06 0.47
N ASP A 2 -13.54 7.60 0.06
CA ASP A 2 -14.16 6.39 0.65
C ASP A 2 -13.80 5.10 -0.10
N ASN A 3 -12.82 5.15 -0.99
CA ASN A 3 -12.39 4.02 -1.84
C ASN A 3 -10.89 3.70 -1.71
N LEU A 4 -10.18 4.43 -0.84
CA LEU A 4 -8.77 4.20 -0.56
C LEU A 4 -8.65 3.38 0.73
N ILE A 5 -7.94 2.27 0.64
CA ILE A 5 -7.72 1.34 1.75
C ILE A 5 -6.22 1.21 1.95
N TYR A 6 -5.78 1.36 3.19
CA TYR A 6 -4.40 1.06 3.59
C TYR A 6 -4.30 -0.40 4.02
N VAL A 7 -3.31 -1.10 3.49
CA VAL A 7 -3.06 -2.50 3.84
C VAL A 7 -1.60 -2.66 4.23
N CYS A 8 -1.37 -2.98 5.50
CA CYS A 8 -0.08 -3.48 5.96
C CYS A 8 -0.06 -4.99 5.83
N VAL A 9 0.89 -5.52 5.07
CA VAL A 9 1.05 -6.95 4.83
C VAL A 9 2.39 -7.40 5.38
N GLU A 10 2.42 -8.50 6.12
CA GLU A 10 3.67 -9.10 6.55
C GLU A 10 4.60 -9.35 5.36
N SER A 11 5.89 -9.08 5.53
CA SER A 11 6.90 -9.20 4.46
C SER A 11 6.90 -10.58 3.78
N THR A 12 6.64 -11.63 4.55
CA THR A 12 6.54 -13.03 4.09
C THR A 12 5.33 -13.28 3.19
N GLN A 13 4.20 -12.61 3.43
CA GLN A 13 2.94 -12.79 2.70
C GLN A 13 2.73 -11.79 1.55
N ARG A 14 3.50 -10.70 1.55
CA ARG A 14 3.38 -9.59 0.61
C ARG A 14 3.31 -10.01 -0.86
N LYS A 15 4.19 -10.93 -1.29
CA LYS A 15 4.21 -11.39 -2.68
C LYS A 15 2.89 -12.03 -3.08
N ASP A 16 2.30 -12.82 -2.19
CA ASP A 16 1.06 -13.53 -2.47
C ASP A 16 -0.15 -12.59 -2.41
N PHE A 17 -0.12 -11.59 -1.51
CA PHE A 17 -1.13 -10.54 -1.51
C PHE A 17 -1.09 -9.69 -2.79
N ILE A 18 0.09 -9.32 -3.29
CA ILE A 18 0.23 -8.61 -4.58
C ILE A 18 -0.29 -9.47 -5.74
N LYS A 19 0.01 -10.79 -5.74
CA LYS A 19 -0.55 -11.70 -6.75
C LYS A 19 -2.08 -11.74 -6.67
N LEU A 20 -2.64 -11.76 -5.46
CA LEU A 20 -4.10 -11.74 -5.25
C LEU A 20 -4.71 -10.45 -5.82
N LEU A 21 -4.14 -9.28 -5.52
CA LEU A 21 -4.60 -8.00 -6.06
C LEU A 21 -4.58 -8.01 -7.60
N ARG A 22 -3.46 -8.41 -8.20
CA ARG A 22 -3.34 -8.52 -9.66
C ARG A 22 -4.33 -9.52 -10.25
N GLY A 23 -4.56 -10.66 -9.59
CA GLY A 23 -5.58 -11.64 -9.98
C GLY A 23 -7.01 -11.11 -9.89
N ASN A 24 -7.26 -10.08 -9.07
CA ASN A 24 -8.53 -9.37 -8.96
C ASN A 24 -8.61 -8.13 -9.86
N GLY A 25 -7.70 -7.98 -10.82
CA GLY A 25 -7.69 -6.90 -11.80
C GLY A 25 -7.11 -5.59 -11.29
N TYR A 26 -6.38 -5.60 -10.17
CA TYR A 26 -5.70 -4.41 -9.69
C TYR A 26 -4.37 -4.18 -10.40
N GLU A 27 -4.13 -2.95 -10.82
CA GLU A 27 -2.89 -2.51 -11.45
C GLU A 27 -1.92 -1.91 -10.42
N ASP A 28 -0.64 -2.28 -10.55
CA ASP A 28 0.44 -1.74 -9.72
C ASP A 28 0.94 -0.45 -10.36
N VAL A 29 0.55 0.70 -9.81
CA VAL A 29 0.91 2.02 -10.35
C VAL A 29 2.08 2.66 -9.58
N SER A 30 2.83 1.84 -8.83
CA SER A 30 4.00 2.27 -8.08
C SER A 30 5.07 2.82 -9.02
N MET A 31 5.53 4.06 -8.79
CA MET A 31 6.60 4.66 -9.58
C MET A 31 8.00 4.09 -9.24
N SER A 32 8.14 3.42 -8.09
CA SER A 32 9.40 2.83 -7.63
C SER A 32 9.25 1.32 -7.40
N TYR A 33 10.18 0.53 -7.94
CA TYR A 33 10.28 -0.91 -7.75
C TYR A 33 11.10 -1.30 -6.51
N SER A 34 11.14 -0.42 -5.50
CA SER A 34 11.87 -0.71 -4.27
C SER A 34 11.37 -1.99 -3.61
N ARG A 35 12.32 -2.71 -2.99
CA ARG A 35 12.17 -4.12 -2.60
C ARG A 35 11.48 -4.32 -1.25
N SER A 36 11.18 -3.29 -0.47
CA SER A 36 10.99 -3.46 0.98
C SER A 36 9.78 -2.78 1.61
N ASP A 37 8.73 -2.49 0.85
CA ASP A 37 7.55 -1.85 1.43
C ASP A 37 6.49 -2.90 1.79
N ASN A 38 6.15 -2.98 3.08
CA ASN A 38 5.08 -3.84 3.60
C ASN A 38 3.71 -3.16 3.52
N MET A 39 3.68 -1.85 3.28
CA MET A 39 2.46 -1.08 3.23
C MET A 39 2.04 -0.79 1.78
N LEU A 40 0.76 -1.03 1.51
CA LEU A 40 0.13 -0.85 0.22
C LEU A 40 -1.05 0.11 0.38
N LEU A 41 -1.14 1.09 -0.52
CA LEU A 41 -2.34 1.88 -0.71
C LEU A 41 -3.15 1.26 -1.84
N VAL A 42 -4.40 0.89 -1.58
CA VAL A 42 -5.29 0.27 -2.56
C VAL A 42 -6.42 1.24 -2.89
N ASP A 43 -6.50 1.64 -4.15
CA ASP A 43 -7.64 2.37 -4.72
C ASP A 43 -8.62 1.37 -5.32
N ASN A 44 -9.68 1.07 -4.58
CA ASN A 44 -10.71 0.12 -5.03
C ASN A 44 -11.55 0.68 -6.20
N LYS A 45 -11.66 2.01 -6.33
CA LYS A 45 -12.45 2.64 -7.40
C LYS A 45 -11.74 2.53 -8.75
N ARG A 46 -10.44 2.81 -8.77
CA ARG A 46 -9.61 2.71 -9.98
C ARG A 46 -9.05 1.31 -10.21
N LYS A 47 -9.18 0.41 -9.23
CA LYS A 47 -8.50 -0.88 -9.20
C LYS A 47 -7.00 -0.70 -9.34
N HIS A 48 -6.42 0.22 -8.57
CA HIS A 48 -4.98 0.43 -8.53
C HIS A 48 -4.45 0.12 -7.15
N PHE A 49 -3.16 -0.18 -7.05
CA PHE A 49 -2.44 -0.12 -5.79
C PHE A 49 -1.06 0.48 -5.96
N ILE A 50 -0.57 1.12 -4.89
CA ILE A 50 0.75 1.74 -4.80
C ILE A 50 1.47 1.12 -3.62
N ARG A 51 2.73 0.79 -3.81
CA ARG A 51 3.66 0.39 -2.75
C ARG A 51 4.25 1.65 -2.14
N LEU A 52 4.10 1.79 -0.82
CA LEU A 52 4.46 3.00 -0.11
C LEU A 52 5.89 2.89 0.43
N HIS A 53 6.80 3.70 -0.11
CA HIS A 53 8.22 3.74 0.28
C HIS A 53 8.42 4.37 1.67
N ASP A 54 9.49 3.99 2.36
CA ASP A 54 10.00 4.60 3.59
C ASP A 54 9.10 4.51 4.85
N PHE A 55 8.09 3.64 4.87
CA PHE A 55 7.39 3.33 6.10
C PHE A 55 8.24 2.42 7.00
N THR A 56 9.13 3.04 7.77
CA THR A 56 10.01 2.37 8.75
C THR A 56 9.42 2.35 10.17
N GLY A 57 8.23 2.94 10.36
CA GLY A 57 7.51 2.95 11.63
C GLY A 57 6.82 1.62 11.93
N SER A 58 6.75 1.26 13.22
CA SER A 58 5.84 0.22 13.68
C SER A 58 4.41 0.61 13.28
N CYS A 59 3.64 -0.32 12.71
CA CYS A 59 2.25 -0.11 12.29
C CYS A 59 1.33 0.33 13.46
N SER A 60 1.83 0.30 14.70
CA SER A 60 1.16 0.74 15.92
C SER A 60 1.23 2.25 16.18
N ASP A 61 2.11 2.99 15.52
CA ASP A 61 2.51 4.34 16.00
C ASP A 61 2.15 5.49 15.05
N ILE A 62 1.52 5.21 13.90
CA ILE A 62 1.15 6.25 12.94
C ILE A 62 -0.33 6.60 13.05
N SER A 63 -0.59 7.85 13.43
CA SER A 63 -1.92 8.43 13.37
C SER A 63 -2.34 8.61 11.90
N ALA A 64 -3.64 8.55 11.61
CA ALA A 64 -4.14 8.79 10.26
C ALA A 64 -3.80 10.21 9.74
N GLU A 65 -3.50 11.13 10.65
CA GLU A 65 -3.17 12.54 10.38
C GLU A 65 -1.72 12.67 9.89
N ASP A 66 -0.75 12.08 10.58
CA ASP A 66 0.67 12.11 10.19
C ASP A 66 0.94 11.50 8.80
N PHE A 67 0.05 10.61 8.34
CA PHE A 67 0.18 9.92 7.06
C PHE A 67 -0.44 10.68 5.89
N THR A 68 -1.41 11.56 6.15
CA THR A 68 -2.06 12.38 5.10
C THR A 68 -1.10 13.46 4.58
N ASP A 69 -0.17 13.93 5.42
CA ASP A 69 0.86 14.92 5.07
C ASP A 69 1.91 14.40 4.07
N LEU A 70 2.02 13.09 3.83
CA LEU A 70 2.88 12.56 2.75
C LEU A 70 2.33 12.85 1.34
N PHE A 71 1.10 13.37 1.24
CA PHE A 71 0.40 13.63 -0.02
C PHE A 71 -0.01 15.10 -0.21
N LEU A 72 0.37 16.02 0.71
CA LEU A 72 0.24 17.48 0.57
C LEU A 72 1.60 18.12 0.25
#